data_AF-A0A6N9QBC1-F1
#
_entry.id   AF-A0A6N9QBC1-F1
#
_cell.length_a   1.000
_cell.length_b   1.000
_cell.length_c   1.000
_cell.angle_alpha   90.00
_cell.angle_beta   90.00
_cell.angle_gamma   90.00
#
_symmetry.space_group_name_H-M   'P 1'
#
loop_
_entity.id
_entity.type
_entity.pdbx_description
1 polymer ?
#
loop_
_entity_poly.entity_id
_entity_poly.type
_entity_poly.pdbx_seq_one_letter_code
_entity_poly.pdbx_strand_id
1 'polypeptide(L)'
;MTQCVPILERRALCLDRWKENIGIKALTKFLRIGLIVLGIIVTLILFVETAGRLFNHNFAGYEEILIIVVFWLYMFGCAHASFENSHIKADILDLMIKKDSIRDFVHLIKWTLTFVLGIVLCYWAA
;
A
#
# COMPACT_ATOMS: atom_id res chain seq x y z
N MET A 1 21.72 16.13 -31.44
CA MET A 1 22.32 14.92 -30.83
C MET A 1 21.16 14.06 -30.35
N THR A 2 20.66 13.21 -31.24
CA THR A 2 19.35 12.54 -31.12
C THR A 2 19.52 11.04 -31.29
N GLN A 3 18.86 10.30 -30.38
CA GLN A 3 18.56 8.86 -30.36
C GLN A 3 19.71 7.94 -29.89
N CYS A 4 19.52 6.98 -28.97
CA CYS A 4 18.32 6.24 -28.55
C CYS A 4 17.98 6.44 -27.07
N VAL A 5 16.87 7.12 -26.76
CA VAL A 5 16.22 6.99 -25.45
C VAL A 5 15.49 5.63 -25.47
N PRO A 6 15.83 4.68 -24.58
CA PRO A 6 15.19 3.37 -24.54
C PRO A 6 13.68 3.51 -24.35
N ILE A 7 12.90 2.57 -24.90
CA ILE A 7 11.43 2.58 -24.92
C ILE A 7 10.86 2.75 -23.49
N LEU A 8 11.57 2.22 -22.49
CA LEU A 8 11.26 2.33 -21.06
C LEU A 8 11.32 3.77 -20.54
N GLU A 9 12.34 4.54 -20.92
CA GLU A 9 12.54 5.91 -20.45
C GLU A 9 11.54 6.89 -21.10
N ARG A 10 11.15 6.61 -22.34
CA ARG A 10 10.07 7.36 -23.02
C ARG A 10 8.69 7.15 -22.36
N ARG A 11 8.44 5.95 -21.82
CA ARG A 11 7.21 5.64 -21.07
C ARG A 11 7.17 6.34 -19.71
N ALA A 12 8.30 6.45 -19.02
CA ALA A 12 8.43 7.20 -17.77
C ALA A 12 8.11 8.70 -17.95
N LEU A 13 8.68 9.31 -18.99
CA LEU A 13 8.50 10.74 -19.29
C LEU A 13 7.03 11.09 -19.64
N CYS A 14 6.30 10.17 -20.26
CA CYS A 14 4.88 10.32 -20.57
C CYS A 14 3.98 10.12 -19.32
N LEU A 15 4.34 9.18 -18.43
CA LEU A 15 3.68 8.97 -17.14
C LEU A 15 3.82 10.19 -16.22
N ASP A 16 5.01 10.79 -16.14
CA ASP A 16 5.24 12.01 -15.35
C ASP A 16 4.39 13.17 -15.87
N ARG A 17 4.32 13.32 -17.19
CA ARG A 17 3.45 14.33 -17.84
C ARG A 17 1.97 14.06 -17.60
N TRP A 18 1.55 12.80 -17.60
CA TRP A 18 0.17 12.43 -17.30
C TRP A 18 -0.18 12.68 -15.83
N LYS A 19 0.74 12.38 -14.91
CA LYS A 19 0.61 12.68 -13.47
C LYS A 19 0.60 14.19 -13.18
N GLU A 20 1.15 14.99 -14.09
CA GLU A 20 1.15 16.45 -13.99
C GLU A 20 -0.23 17.08 -14.22
N ASN A 21 -1.17 16.35 -14.85
CA ASN A 21 -2.54 16.84 -15.06
C ASN A 21 -3.22 17.21 -13.75
N ILE A 22 -3.86 18.38 -13.75
CA ILE A 22 -4.51 18.94 -12.56
C ILE A 22 -5.60 18.01 -11.99
N GLY A 23 -6.31 17.28 -12.85
CA GLY A 23 -7.32 16.30 -12.44
C GLY A 23 -6.75 15.14 -11.62
N ILE A 24 -5.56 14.64 -11.98
CA ILE A 24 -4.92 13.53 -11.26
C ILE A 24 -4.32 14.00 -9.94
N LYS A 25 -3.77 15.22 -9.90
CA LYS A 25 -3.32 15.86 -8.66
C LYS A 25 -4.49 16.09 -7.70
N ALA A 26 -5.63 16.58 -8.21
CA ALA A 26 -6.83 16.79 -7.41
C ALA A 26 -7.37 15.46 -6.87
N LEU A 27 -7.44 14.42 -7.69
CA LEU A 27 -7.86 13.08 -7.29
C LEU A 27 -6.94 12.49 -6.21
N THR A 28 -5.62 12.55 -6.41
CA THR A 28 -4.64 12.04 -5.43
C THR A 28 -4.74 12.80 -4.10
N LYS A 29 -4.99 14.12 -4.14
CA LYS A 29 -5.21 14.93 -2.94
C LYS A 29 -6.50 14.53 -2.22
N PHE A 30 -7.58 14.27 -2.95
CA PHE A 30 -8.82 13.75 -2.38
C PHE A 30 -8.63 12.39 -1.72
N LEU A 31 -7.98 11.43 -2.39
CA LEU A 31 -7.67 10.11 -1.82
C LEU A 31 -6.83 10.23 -0.54
N ARG A 32 -5.82 11.11 -0.55
CA ARG A 32 -4.97 11.35 0.63
C ARG A 32 -5.77 11.92 1.81
N ILE A 33 -6.64 12.89 1.55
CA ILE A 33 -7.51 13.46 2.59
C ILE A 33 -8.45 12.37 3.13
N GLY A 34 -9.06 11.57 2.25
CA GLY A 34 -9.90 10.43 2.64
C GLY A 34 -9.15 9.43 3.53
N LEU A 35 -7.90 9.11 3.20
CA LEU A 35 -7.06 8.21 4.00
C LEU A 35 -6.79 8.75 5.41
N ILE A 36 -6.48 10.04 5.53
CA ILE A 36 -6.24 10.69 6.83
C ILE A 36 -7.51 10.72 7.66
N VAL A 37 -8.65 11.10 7.06
CA VAL A 37 -9.94 11.16 7.75
C VAL A 37 -10.37 9.77 8.23
N LEU A 38 -10.32 8.75 7.38
CA LEU A 38 -10.65 7.38 7.76
C LEU A 38 -9.69 6.84 8.82
N GLY A 39 -8.40 7.16 8.73
CA GLY A 39 -7.41 6.80 9.75
C GLY A 39 -7.71 7.40 11.11
N ILE A 40 -8.09 8.69 11.16
CA ILE A 40 -8.52 9.36 12.39
C ILE A 40 -9.80 8.73 12.96
N ILE A 41 -10.77 8.37 12.11
CA ILE A 41 -12.00 7.71 12.57
C ILE A 41 -11.68 6.35 13.22
N VAL A 42 -10.84 5.53 12.58
CA VAL A 42 -10.44 4.22 13.13
C VAL A 42 -9.70 4.37 14.46
N THR A 43 -8.76 5.31 14.57
CA THR A 43 -8.03 5.54 15.82
C THR A 43 -8.94 6.07 16.92
N LEU A 44 -9.92 6.92 16.61
CA LEU A 44 -10.91 7.41 17.58
C LEU A 44 -11.81 6.28 18.11
N ILE A 45 -12.31 5.40 17.23
CA ILE A 45 -13.11 4.25 17.65
C ILE A 45 -12.30 3.39 18.62
N LEU A 46 -11.07 3.00 18.24
CA LEU A 46 -10.19 2.20 19.10
C LEU A 46 -9.83 2.90 20.41
N PHE A 47 -9.65 4.22 20.38
CA PHE A 47 -9.39 5.01 21.57
C PHE A 47 -10.59 5.02 22.52
N VAL A 48 -11.81 5.20 22.01
CA VAL A 48 -13.04 5.16 22.81
C VAL A 48 -13.24 3.78 23.43
N GLU A 49 -13.01 2.70 22.68
CA GLU A 49 -13.09 1.34 23.22
C GLU A 49 -12.06 1.08 24.33
N THR A 50 -10.82 1.50 24.10
CA THR A 50 -9.74 1.31 25.07
C THR A 50 -9.97 2.14 26.33
N ALA A 51 -10.51 3.37 26.19
CA ALA A 51 -10.88 4.22 27.31
C ALA A 51 -12.13 3.70 28.04
N GLY A 52 -13.13 3.20 27.32
CA GLY A 52 -14.34 2.59 27.88
C GLY A 52 -14.02 1.38 28.76
N ARG A 53 -13.03 0.59 28.35
CA ARG A 53 -12.53 -0.56 29.13
C ARG A 53 -12.00 -0.15 30.51
N LEU A 54 -11.41 1.05 30.65
CA LEU A 54 -10.97 1.57 31.96
C LEU A 54 -12.16 1.87 32.88
N PHE A 55 -13.29 2.27 32.32
CA PHE A 55 -14.55 2.53 33.04
C PHE A 55 -15.42 1.27 33.18
N ASN A 56 -14.89 0.08 32.86
CA ASN A 56 -15.62 -1.21 32.90
C ASN A 56 -16.85 -1.24 31.97
N HIS A 57 -16.89 -0.36 30.97
CA HIS A 57 -17.92 -0.33 29.93
C HIS A 57 -17.35 -0.89 28.65
N ASN A 58 -17.90 -2.01 28.17
CA ASN A 58 -17.56 -2.58 26.87
C ASN A 58 -18.65 -2.21 25.88
N PHE A 59 -18.33 -1.48 24.81
CA PHE A 59 -19.29 -1.22 23.76
C PHE A 59 -19.49 -2.51 22.96
N ALA A 60 -20.64 -3.15 23.11
CA ALA A 60 -20.99 -4.29 22.25
C ALA A 60 -21.33 -3.76 20.85
N GLY A 61 -20.69 -4.29 19.81
CA GLY A 61 -20.99 -3.94 18.41
C GLY A 61 -20.02 -2.96 17.74
N TYR A 62 -18.91 -2.57 18.40
CA TYR A 62 -17.91 -1.69 17.76
C TYR A 62 -17.12 -2.40 16.67
N GLU A 63 -16.96 -3.72 16.76
CA GLU A 63 -16.14 -4.53 15.86
C GLU A 63 -16.69 -4.50 14.43
N GLU A 64 -18.01 -4.61 14.28
CA GLU A 64 -18.69 -4.57 12.99
C GLU A 64 -18.53 -3.19 12.33
N ILE A 65 -18.68 -2.11 13.10
CA ILE A 65 -18.51 -0.74 12.61
C ILE A 65 -17.04 -0.52 12.19
N LEU A 66 -16.09 -1.00 13.00
CA LEU A 66 -14.67 -0.88 12.72
C LEU A 66 -14.29 -1.61 11.42
N ILE A 67 -14.78 -2.83 11.21
CA ILE A 67 -14.52 -3.60 9.98
C ILE A 67 -15.05 -2.85 8.75
N ILE A 68 -16.25 -2.27 8.82
CA ILE A 68 -16.81 -1.48 7.72
C ILE A 68 -15.90 -0.28 7.41
N VAL A 69 -15.47 0.48 8.42
CA VAL A 69 -14.59 1.65 8.21
C VAL A 69 -13.23 1.24 7.66
N VAL A 70 -12.64 0.17 8.20
CA VAL A 70 -11.34 -0.35 7.76
C VAL A 70 -11.41 -0.88 6.31
N PHE A 71 -12.53 -1.47 5.89
CA PHE A 71 -12.73 -1.88 4.51
C PHE A 71 -12.64 -0.68 3.54
N TRP A 72 -13.27 0.45 3.88
CA TRP A 72 -13.14 1.67 3.09
C TRP A 72 -11.71 2.22 3.11
N LEU A 73 -11.06 2.23 4.28
CA LEU A 73 -9.67 2.65 4.41
C LEU A 73 -8.74 1.82 3.52
N TYR A 74 -8.94 0.51 3.46
CA TYR A 74 -8.21 -0.39 2.59
C TYR A 74 -8.38 -0.03 1.11
N MET A 75 -9.62 0.18 0.66
CA MET A 75 -9.90 0.54 -0.73
C MET A 75 -9.26 1.88 -1.12
N PHE A 76 -9.35 2.90 -0.27
CA PHE A 76 -8.68 4.19 -0.49
C PHE A 76 -7.15 4.08 -0.48
N GLY A 77 -6.59 3.26 0.41
CA GLY A 77 -5.15 2.98 0.49
C GLY A 77 -4.62 2.30 -0.78
N CYS A 78 -5.31 1.26 -1.25
CA CYS A 78 -4.98 0.56 -2.49
C CYS A 78 -5.07 1.49 -3.71
N ALA A 79 -6.11 2.32 -3.77
CA ALA A 79 -6.26 3.29 -4.86
C ALA A 79 -5.10 4.31 -4.87
N HIS A 80 -4.74 4.87 -3.71
CA HIS A 80 -3.63 5.82 -3.60
C HIS A 80 -2.28 5.16 -3.96
N ALA A 81 -2.04 3.93 -3.51
CA ALA A 81 -0.81 3.17 -3.81
C ALA A 81 -0.66 2.84 -5.30
N SER A 82 -1.78 2.55 -5.98
CA SER A 82 -1.79 2.30 -7.43
C SER A 82 -1.44 3.57 -8.23
N PHE A 83 -1.88 4.75 -7.80
CA PHE A 83 -1.55 6.03 -8.45
C PHE A 83 -0.06 6.41 -8.38
N GLU A 84 0.61 6.06 -7.28
CA GLU A 84 2.06 6.26 -7.20
C GLU A 84 2.82 5.32 -8.15
N ASN A 85 2.13 4.43 -8.87
CA ASN A 85 2.72 3.34 -9.65
C ASN A 85 3.78 2.59 -8.81
N SER A 86 3.51 2.58 -7.49
CA SER A 86 3.99 1.72 -6.42
C SER A 86 3.78 0.23 -6.65
N HIS A 87 3.14 -0.11 -7.77
CA HIS A 87 2.53 -1.40 -8.00
C HIS A 87 3.62 -2.46 -8.17
N ILE A 88 3.92 -3.14 -7.06
CA ILE A 88 4.87 -4.26 -6.89
C ILE A 88 6.21 -4.03 -7.62
N LYS A 89 6.85 -2.90 -7.34
CA LYS A 89 8.31 -2.90 -7.25
C LYS A 89 8.64 -2.93 -5.76
N ALA A 90 8.53 -4.12 -5.18
CA ALA A 90 9.04 -4.44 -3.85
C ALA A 90 10.58 -4.39 -3.86
N ASP A 91 11.12 -3.25 -4.28
CA ASP A 91 12.53 -3.09 -4.53
C ASP A 91 13.01 -1.68 -4.16
N ILE A 92 12.58 -1.27 -2.98
CA ILE A 92 13.37 -0.34 -2.16
C ILE A 92 14.78 -0.92 -1.97
N LEU A 93 14.93 -2.26 -1.89
CA LEU A 93 16.21 -2.95 -1.85
C LEU A 93 17.02 -2.79 -3.16
N ASP A 94 16.44 -2.93 -4.36
CA ASP A 94 17.16 -2.61 -5.63
C ASP A 94 17.63 -1.16 -5.67
N LEU A 95 16.81 -0.23 -5.20
CA LEU A 95 17.17 1.18 -5.19
C LEU A 95 18.36 1.47 -4.26
N MET A 96 18.54 0.68 -3.20
CA MET A 96 19.66 0.82 -2.27
C MET A 96 20.90 -0.02 -2.66
N ILE A 97 20.72 -1.08 -3.44
CA ILE A 97 21.77 -2.07 -3.73
C ILE A 97 22.33 -1.82 -5.14
N LYS A 98 23.50 -1.18 -5.20
CA LYS A 98 24.17 -0.83 -6.46
C LYS A 98 24.89 -2.01 -7.13
N LYS A 99 24.93 -3.19 -6.50
CA LYS A 99 25.70 -4.36 -6.94
C LYS A 99 24.80 -5.49 -7.42
N ASP A 100 25.01 -5.91 -8.66
CA ASP A 100 24.19 -6.90 -9.39
C ASP A 100 24.11 -8.27 -8.67
N SER A 101 25.21 -8.74 -8.08
CA SER A 101 25.23 -10.04 -7.37
C SER A 101 24.37 -10.09 -6.09
N ILE A 102 24.14 -8.94 -5.43
CA ILE A 102 23.33 -8.91 -4.19
C ILE A 102 21.85 -8.86 -4.56
N ARG A 103 21.52 -8.25 -5.69
CA ARG A 103 20.16 -8.19 -6.25
C ARG A 103 19.62 -9.59 -6.55
N ASP A 104 20.40 -10.43 -7.21
CA ASP A 104 20.00 -11.82 -7.50
C ASP A 104 19.74 -12.63 -6.23
N PHE A 105 20.55 -12.43 -5.19
CA PHE A 105 20.35 -13.09 -3.89
C PHE A 105 19.06 -12.63 -3.20
N VAL A 106 18.74 -11.34 -3.25
CA VAL A 106 17.48 -10.80 -2.73
C VAL A 106 16.28 -11.36 -3.50
N HIS A 107 16.39 -11.51 -4.82
CA HIS A 107 15.34 -12.16 -5.60
C HIS A 107 15.13 -13.62 -5.18
N LEU A 108 16.20 -14.40 -5.00
CA LEU A 108 16.11 -15.78 -4.55
C LEU A 108 15.38 -15.91 -3.20
N ILE A 109 15.68 -15.02 -2.25
CA ILE A 109 14.99 -14.94 -0.95
C ILE A 109 13.51 -14.64 -1.12
N LYS A 110 13.15 -13.66 -1.95
CA LYS A 110 11.73 -13.30 -2.19
C LYS A 110 10.94 -14.50 -2.71
N TRP A 111 11.48 -15.24 -3.69
CA TRP A 111 10.84 -16.44 -4.24
C TRP A 111 10.71 -17.56 -3.19
N THR A 112 11.76 -17.79 -2.40
CA THR A 112 11.76 -18.80 -1.33
C THR A 112 10.70 -18.47 -0.29
N LEU A 113 10.63 -17.22 0.15
CA LEU A 113 9.66 -16.77 1.16
C LEU A 113 8.22 -16.88 0.63
N THR A 114 8.01 -16.56 -0.65
CA THR A 114 6.70 -16.73 -1.30
C THR A 114 6.28 -18.19 -1.37
N PHE A 115 7.22 -19.09 -1.70
CA PHE A 115 6.97 -20.53 -1.75
C PHE A 115 6.64 -21.11 -0.37
N VAL A 116 7.39 -20.72 0.66
CA VAL A 116 7.15 -21.16 2.05
C VAL A 116 5.78 -20.68 2.54
N LEU A 117 5.45 -19.40 2.34
CA LEU A 117 4.13 -18.87 2.70
C LEU A 117 3.01 -19.60 1.95
N GLY A 118 3.21 -19.92 0.67
CA GLY A 118 2.27 -20.73 -0.11
C GLY A 118 2.02 -22.11 0.49
N ILE A 119 3.06 -22.81 0.94
CA ILE A 119 2.94 -24.12 1.59
C ILE A 119 2.18 -24.01 2.91
N VAL A 120 2.53 -23.03 3.75
CA VAL A 120 1.87 -22.83 5.05
C VAL A 120 0.38 -22.54 4.86
N LEU A 121 0.03 -21.70 3.90
CA LEU A 121 -1.38 -21.40 3.59
C LEU A 121 -2.12 -22.61 3.02
N CYS A 122 -1.49 -23.41 2.15
CA CYS A 122 -2.07 -24.66 1.67
C CYS A 122 -2.30 -25.66 2.81
N TYR A 123 -1.39 -25.73 3.78
CA TYR A 123 -1.55 -26.58 4.96
C TYR A 123 -2.68 -26.10 5.87
N TRP A 124 -2.85 -24.78 6.02
CA TRP A 124 -3.94 -24.21 6.82
C TRP A 124 -5.32 -24.32 6.15
N ALA A 125 -5.36 -24.39 4.81
CA ALA A 125 -6.59 -24.51 4.03
C ALA A 125 -7.03 -25.96 3.78
N ALA A 126 -6.13 -26.94 4.02
CA ALA A 126 -6.40 -28.37 3.92
C ALA A 126 -6.92 -28.94 5.25
#